data_AF-R7U8Y7-F1
#
_entry.id   AF-R7U8Y7-F1
#
_cell.length_a   1.000
_cell.length_b   1.000
_cell.length_c   1.000
_cell.angle_alpha   90.00
_cell.angle_beta   90.00
_cell.angle_gamma   90.00
#
_symmetry.space_group_name_H-M   'P 1'
#
loop_
_entity.id
_entity.type
_entity.pdbx_description
1 polymer ?
#
loop_
_entity_poly.entity_id
_entity_poly.type
_entity_poly.pdbx_seq_one_letter_code
_entity_poly.pdbx_strand_id
1 'polypeptide(L)'
;MPPELTEHQHGEITLFGLWKFLRMSFGLWNAARLLMENRVQDLSFVFVYIDDILIAMCPTGKYNGTGDAFINNRPNCEAECHCKSLPCLYSNGRCRDGCVTGWSGRSCYRREGDIDECEGTRGMDYDQDCHECVNTIGRYTCRCDQHYELDSETNRQCIVL
;
A
#
# COMPACT_ATOMS: atom_id res chain seq x y z
N MET A 1 -29.54 -26.39 -17.11
CA MET A 1 -30.07 -25.39 -18.06
C MET A 1 -29.19 -24.16 -17.98
N PRO A 2 -28.37 -23.86 -18.99
CA PRO A 2 -27.72 -22.56 -19.10
C PRO A 2 -28.70 -21.54 -19.73
N PRO A 3 -28.56 -20.24 -19.42
CA PRO A 3 -29.47 -19.22 -19.92
C PRO A 3 -29.28 -19.00 -21.43
N GLU A 4 -30.40 -18.87 -22.11
CA GLU A 4 -30.55 -18.61 -23.53
C GLU A 4 -30.02 -17.21 -23.84
N LEU A 5 -28.82 -17.12 -24.42
CA LEU A 5 -28.30 -15.87 -24.97
C LEU A 5 -29.15 -15.51 -26.18
N THR A 6 -29.91 -14.41 -26.10
CA THR A 6 -30.65 -13.85 -27.23
C THR A 6 -29.68 -13.52 -28.36
N GLU A 7 -29.71 -14.33 -29.42
CA GLU A 7 -28.88 -14.19 -30.60
C GLU A 7 -29.36 -13.00 -31.45
N HIS A 8 -29.05 -11.77 -31.02
CA HIS A 8 -29.13 -10.61 -31.91
C HIS A 8 -27.95 -10.69 -32.89
N GLN A 9 -28.18 -11.40 -34.01
CA GLN A 9 -27.24 -11.58 -35.11
C GLN A 9 -26.85 -10.23 -35.70
N HIS A 10 -25.71 -9.69 -35.27
CA HIS A 10 -25.09 -8.54 -35.91
C HIS A 10 -24.48 -9.02 -37.24
N GLY A 11 -24.89 -8.37 -38.32
CA GLY A 11 -24.46 -8.66 -39.68
C GLY A 11 -24.32 -7.38 -40.48
N GLU A 12 -23.55 -7.43 -41.57
CA GLU A 12 -23.32 -6.30 -42.45
C GLU A 12 -24.13 -6.48 -43.75
N ILE A 13 -24.84 -5.42 -44.15
CA ILE A 13 -25.58 -5.38 -45.42
C ILE A 13 -24.69 -4.71 -46.46
N THR A 14 -24.26 -5.47 -47.46
CA THR A 14 -23.47 -4.96 -48.59
C THR A 14 -24.31 -4.97 -49.86
N LEU A 15 -23.86 -4.26 -50.90
CA LEU A 15 -24.51 -4.26 -52.22
C LEU A 15 -24.65 -5.68 -52.81
N PHE A 16 -23.82 -6.63 -52.37
CA PHE A 16 -23.76 -8.01 -52.85
C PHE A 16 -24.38 -9.04 -51.90
N GLY A 17 -24.98 -8.62 -50.78
CA GLY A 17 -25.69 -9.53 -49.87
C GLY A 17 -25.47 -9.26 -48.38
N LEU A 18 -26.07 -10.15 -47.57
CA LEU A 18 -26.07 -10.13 -46.11
C LEU A 18 -24.98 -11.07 -45.56
N TRP A 19 -24.08 -10.52 -44.74
CA TRP A 19 -23.00 -11.27 -44.09
C TRP A 19 -23.22 -11.28 -42.58
N LYS A 20 -23.06 -12.45 -41.94
CA LYS A 20 -23.11 -12.58 -40.48
C LYS A 20 -21.70 -12.67 -39.91
N PHE A 21 -21.46 -11.95 -38.83
CA PHE A 21 -20.19 -12.09 -38.11
C PHE A 21 -20.22 -13.36 -37.24
N LEU A 22 -19.25 -14.25 -37.45
CA LEU A 22 -19.08 -15.49 -36.67
C LEU A 22 -18.34 -15.26 -35.34
N ARG A 23 -17.77 -14.06 -35.15
CA ARG A 23 -17.09 -13.61 -33.94
C ARG A 23 -17.48 -12.17 -33.66
N MET A 24 -17.24 -11.70 -32.43
CA MET A 24 -17.48 -10.31 -32.07
C MET A 24 -16.78 -9.36 -33.05
N SER A 25 -17.55 -8.52 -33.72
CA SER A 25 -17.07 -7.52 -34.68
C SER A 25 -16.63 -6.25 -33.97
N PHE A 26 -15.75 -5.48 -34.63
CA PHE A 26 -15.32 -4.17 -34.15
C PHE A 26 -16.50 -3.17 -34.13
N GLY A 27 -16.51 -2.25 -33.16
CA GLY A 27 -17.55 -1.22 -33.03
C GLY A 27 -18.74 -1.56 -32.11
N LEU A 28 -18.74 -2.75 -31.50
CA LEU A 28 -19.69 -3.09 -30.43
C LEU A 28 -19.24 -2.41 -29.12
N TRP A 29 -19.99 -1.39 -28.69
CA TRP A 29 -19.67 -0.47 -27.58
C TRP A 29 -19.37 -1.15 -26.22
N ASN A 30 -19.74 -2.41 -26.02
CA ASN A 30 -19.48 -3.17 -24.77
C ASN A 30 -18.78 -4.52 -24.98
N ALA A 31 -18.35 -4.83 -26.22
CA ALA A 31 -17.72 -6.11 -26.54
C ALA A 31 -16.43 -6.36 -25.74
N ALA A 32 -15.52 -5.38 -25.75
CA ALA A 32 -14.27 -5.47 -25.00
C ALA A 32 -14.53 -5.58 -23.48
N ARG A 33 -15.45 -4.76 -22.95
CA ARG A 33 -15.80 -4.76 -21.53
C ARG A 33 -16.32 -6.11 -21.06
N LEU A 34 -17.30 -6.70 -21.76
CA LEU A 34 -17.90 -7.99 -21.39
C LEU A 34 -16.90 -9.17 -21.43
N LEU A 35 -15.96 -9.13 -22.38
CA LEU A 35 -14.91 -10.14 -22.50
C LEU A 35 -13.87 -10.00 -21.38
N MET A 36 -13.41 -8.77 -21.16
CA MET A 36 -12.31 -8.50 -20.24
C MET A 36 -12.76 -8.56 -18.78
N GLU A 37 -13.96 -8.06 -18.43
CA GLU A 37 -14.52 -8.16 -17.08
C GLU A 37 -14.55 -9.63 -16.61
N ASN A 38 -15.07 -10.58 -17.40
CA ASN A 38 -15.09 -12.00 -17.02
C ASN A 38 -13.69 -12.64 -16.84
N ARG A 39 -12.64 -12.03 -17.38
CA ARG A 39 -11.26 -12.56 -17.31
C ARG A 39 -10.45 -11.93 -16.18
N VAL A 40 -10.77 -10.71 -15.76
CA VAL A 40 -10.03 -9.96 -14.74
C VAL A 40 -10.86 -9.62 -13.50
N GLN A 41 -12.11 -10.10 -13.41
CA GLN A 41 -13.02 -9.90 -12.28
C GLN A 41 -12.41 -10.23 -10.90
N ASP A 42 -11.45 -11.15 -10.84
CA ASP A 42 -10.78 -11.56 -9.59
C ASP A 42 -9.53 -10.72 -9.25
N LEU A 43 -9.21 -9.72 -10.08
CA LEU A 43 -8.06 -8.85 -9.91
C LEU A 43 -8.52 -7.45 -9.50
N SER A 44 -8.59 -7.21 -8.19
CA SER A 44 -9.02 -5.92 -7.61
C SER A 44 -8.15 -4.71 -7.99
N PHE A 45 -7.00 -4.93 -8.61
CA PHE A 45 -6.07 -3.90 -9.07
C PHE A 45 -6.15 -3.61 -10.58
N VAL A 46 -7.05 -4.28 -11.32
CA VAL A 46 -7.21 -4.12 -12.77
C VAL A 46 -8.59 -3.54 -13.08
N PHE A 47 -8.62 -2.35 -13.66
CA PHE A 47 -9.84 -1.66 -14.06
C PHE A 47 -9.95 -1.67 -15.59
N VAL A 48 -11.03 -2.25 -16.09
CA VAL A 48 -11.31 -2.35 -17.52
C VAL A 48 -12.24 -1.23 -17.93
N TYR A 49 -11.76 -0.37 -18.83
CA TYR A 49 -12.58 0.58 -19.56
C TYR A 49 -12.85 0.05 -20.97
N ILE A 50 -13.67 0.77 -21.72
CA ILE A 50 -14.08 0.37 -23.08
C ILE A 50 -12.85 0.20 -23.99
N ASP A 51 -11.84 1.06 -23.81
CA ASP A 51 -10.65 1.11 -24.65
C ASP A 51 -9.34 0.86 -23.89
N ASP A 52 -9.31 1.11 -22.57
CA ASP A 52 -8.08 1.05 -21.76
C ASP A 52 -8.20 0.05 -20.61
N ILE A 53 -7.07 -0.55 -20.24
CA ILE A 53 -6.94 -1.33 -19.02
C ILE A 53 -5.99 -0.57 -18.08
N LEU A 54 -6.52 -0.12 -16.95
CA LEU A 54 -5.74 0.52 -15.91
C LEU A 54 -5.30 -0.52 -14.87
N ILE A 55 -4.00 -0.61 -14.64
CA ILE A 55 -3.41 -1.45 -13.59
C ILE A 55 -2.93 -0.53 -12.46
N ALA A 56 -3.58 -0.59 -11.31
CA ALA A 56 -3.26 0.23 -10.15
C ALA A 56 -2.47 -0.59 -9.11
N MET A 57 -1.17 -0.34 -9.03
CA MET A 57 -0.28 -1.01 -8.09
C MET A 57 0.52 0.00 -7.26
N CYS A 58 1.09 -0.45 -6.14
CA CYS A 58 1.99 0.38 -5.36
C CYS A 58 3.35 0.56 -6.06
N PRO A 59 3.99 1.73 -5.88
CA PRO A 59 5.38 1.92 -6.28
C PRO A 59 6.32 0.91 -5.62
N THR A 60 7.48 0.67 -6.23
CA THR A 60 8.52 -0.19 -5.65
C THR A 60 8.92 0.30 -4.26
N GLY A 61 8.96 -0.61 -3.28
CA GLY A 61 9.26 -0.28 -1.89
C GLY A 61 8.03 0.06 -1.05
N LYS A 62 6.83 0.14 -1.65
CA LYS A 62 5.58 0.40 -0.93
C LYS A 62 4.60 -0.76 -1.03
N TYR A 63 3.74 -0.88 -0.02
CA TYR A 63 2.73 -1.93 0.07
C TYR A 63 1.46 -1.43 0.75
N ASN A 64 0.42 -2.26 0.75
CA ASN A 64 -0.86 -1.93 1.37
C ASN A 64 -0.71 -1.54 2.84
N GLY A 65 -1.19 -0.35 3.19
CA GLY A 65 -1.31 0.14 4.56
C GLY A 65 -2.37 -0.59 5.37
N THR A 66 -2.57 -0.14 6.60
CA THR A 66 -3.60 -0.71 7.49
C THR A 66 -5.00 -0.36 6.97
N GLY A 67 -5.94 -1.30 7.04
CA GLY A 67 -7.32 -1.10 6.62
C GLY A 67 -7.59 -1.56 5.20
N ASP A 68 -8.40 -0.81 4.46
CA ASP A 68 -8.82 -1.17 3.12
C ASP A 68 -7.67 -1.11 2.12
N ALA A 69 -7.64 -2.07 1.19
CA ALA A 69 -6.65 -2.14 0.12
C ALA A 69 -6.78 -0.98 -0.88
N PHE A 70 -7.96 -0.34 -0.95
CA PHE A 70 -8.26 0.75 -1.86
C PHE A 70 -8.98 1.88 -1.12
N ILE A 71 -8.47 3.11 -1.27
CA ILE A 71 -9.06 4.33 -0.72
C ILE A 71 -9.29 5.28 -1.90
N ASN A 72 -10.53 5.73 -2.12
CA ASN A 72 -10.88 6.63 -3.23
C ASN A 72 -10.41 6.12 -4.62
N ASN A 73 -10.66 4.84 -4.92
CA ASN A 73 -10.19 4.15 -6.15
C ASN A 73 -8.67 4.15 -6.35
N ARG A 74 -7.87 4.40 -5.31
CA ARG A 74 -6.40 4.29 -5.34
C ARG A 74 -5.91 3.21 -4.38
N PRO A 75 -4.84 2.47 -4.74
CA PRO A 75 -4.26 1.50 -3.83
C PRO A 75 -3.70 2.22 -2.60
N ASN A 76 -3.94 1.65 -1.43
CA ASN A 76 -3.51 2.19 -0.14
C ASN A 76 -2.01 1.97 0.09
N CYS A 77 -1.15 2.71 -0.61
CA CYS A 77 0.31 2.53 -0.55
C CYS A 77 0.99 3.36 0.55
N GLU A 78 0.38 3.44 1.73
CA GLU A 78 0.90 4.23 2.85
C GLU A 78 2.13 3.59 3.50
N ALA A 79 2.24 2.26 3.46
CA ALA A 79 3.33 1.54 4.12
C ALA A 79 4.56 1.33 3.24
N GLU A 80 5.74 1.33 3.86
CA GLU A 80 7.06 1.24 3.21
C GLU A 80 7.87 0.05 3.75
N CYS A 81 8.64 -0.60 2.87
CA CYS A 81 9.43 -1.80 3.14
C CYS A 81 10.90 -1.60 2.78
N HIS A 82 11.81 -2.17 3.58
CA HIS A 82 13.25 -2.07 3.37
C HIS A 82 13.88 -3.45 3.10
N CYS A 83 13.61 -3.99 1.91
CA CYS A 83 14.20 -5.23 1.42
C CYS A 83 15.62 -5.00 0.87
N LYS A 84 16.39 -6.09 0.67
CA LYS A 84 17.78 -5.98 0.19
C LYS A 84 17.89 -5.55 -1.27
N SER A 85 17.38 -6.37 -2.18
CA SER A 85 17.55 -6.23 -3.62
C SER A 85 16.28 -6.52 -4.42
N LEU A 86 15.35 -7.30 -3.86
CA LEU A 86 14.05 -7.58 -4.47
C LEU A 86 12.98 -6.65 -3.87
N PRO A 87 11.99 -6.23 -4.67
CA PRO A 87 10.85 -5.47 -4.15
C PRO A 87 10.02 -6.34 -3.20
N CYS A 88 9.43 -5.72 -2.17
CA CYS A 88 8.49 -6.42 -1.30
C CYS A 88 7.19 -6.79 -2.02
N LEU A 89 6.47 -7.77 -1.47
CA LEU A 89 5.11 -8.08 -1.90
C LEU A 89 4.18 -6.91 -1.62
N TYR A 90 3.46 -6.42 -2.64
CA TYR A 90 2.56 -5.26 -2.51
C TYR A 90 1.40 -5.50 -1.53
N SER A 91 1.01 -6.75 -1.27
CA SER A 91 -0.14 -7.08 -0.42
C SER A 91 0.15 -7.01 1.08
N ASN A 92 1.39 -7.25 1.50
CA ASN A 92 1.75 -7.32 2.93
C ASN A 92 3.17 -6.82 3.26
N GLY A 93 3.92 -6.33 2.28
CA GLY A 93 5.26 -5.77 2.46
C GLY A 93 6.35 -6.80 2.73
N ARG A 94 6.08 -8.11 2.61
CA ARG A 94 7.08 -9.14 2.93
C ARG A 94 8.22 -9.16 1.91
N CYS A 95 9.45 -9.15 2.41
CA CYS A 95 10.67 -9.32 1.61
C CYS A 95 10.99 -10.81 1.42
N ARG A 96 11.30 -11.22 0.18
CA ARG A 96 11.67 -12.62 -0.14
C ARG A 96 13.14 -12.92 0.14
N ASP A 97 13.98 -11.90 0.00
CA ASP A 97 15.42 -11.88 0.18
C ASP A 97 15.86 -11.40 1.59
N GLY A 98 14.89 -11.10 2.45
CA GLY A 98 15.09 -10.59 3.79
C GLY A 98 15.29 -9.07 3.84
N CYS A 99 15.50 -8.56 5.05
CA CYS A 99 15.65 -7.13 5.30
C CYS A 99 17.07 -6.64 5.02
N VAL A 100 17.18 -5.37 4.59
CA VAL A 100 18.47 -4.69 4.55
C VAL A 100 19.02 -4.51 5.97
N THR A 101 20.34 -4.39 6.10
CA THR A 101 21.00 -4.24 7.41
C THR A 101 20.40 -3.05 8.17
N GLY A 102 20.10 -3.28 9.45
CA GLY A 102 19.44 -2.28 10.29
C GLY A 102 17.92 -2.21 10.11
N TRP A 103 17.30 -3.20 9.46
CA TRP A 103 15.84 -3.32 9.37
C TRP A 103 15.37 -4.74 9.73
N SER A 104 14.20 -4.83 10.33
CA SER A 104 13.57 -6.07 10.79
C SER A 104 12.05 -6.00 10.86
N GLY A 105 11.44 -7.08 11.35
CA GLY A 105 10.00 -7.31 11.29
C GLY A 105 9.56 -8.03 10.01
N ARG A 106 8.28 -8.43 9.95
CA ARG A 106 7.74 -9.28 8.88
C ARG A 106 7.81 -8.64 7.48
N SER A 107 7.81 -7.31 7.44
CA SER A 107 7.83 -6.49 6.23
C SER A 107 9.04 -5.55 6.18
N CYS A 108 10.04 -5.80 7.03
CA CYS A 108 11.24 -4.96 7.12
C CYS A 108 10.92 -3.46 7.32
N TYR A 109 9.86 -3.18 8.08
CA TYR A 109 9.36 -1.84 8.37
C TYR A 109 9.96 -1.26 9.65
N ARG A 110 10.56 -2.11 10.49
CA ARG A 110 11.15 -1.71 11.76
C ARG A 110 12.64 -1.51 11.57
N ARG A 111 13.22 -0.42 12.06
CA ARG A 111 14.68 -0.28 12.12
C ARG A 111 15.23 -1.14 13.27
N GLU A 112 16.26 -1.94 13.01
CA GLU A 112 16.96 -2.77 13.99
C GLU A 112 18.28 -2.09 14.35
N GLY A 113 18.33 -1.53 15.55
CA GLY A 113 19.24 -0.44 15.89
C GLY A 113 18.35 0.67 16.41
N ASP A 114 18.01 0.55 17.68
CA ASP A 114 17.43 1.65 18.43
C ASP A 114 18.26 2.90 18.18
N ILE A 115 17.63 3.96 17.68
CA ILE A 115 18.34 5.21 17.45
C ILE A 115 18.42 5.84 18.83
N ASP A 116 19.63 5.95 19.36
CA ASP A 116 19.82 6.62 20.64
C ASP A 116 19.55 8.12 20.45
N GLU A 117 18.32 8.54 20.74
CA GLU A 117 17.94 9.95 20.64
C GLU A 117 18.71 10.81 21.65
N CYS A 118 19.26 10.21 22.71
CA CYS A 118 20.06 10.89 23.73
C CYS A 118 21.47 11.27 23.23
N GLU A 119 21.99 10.59 22.20
CA GLU A 119 23.20 11.01 21.47
C GLU A 119 22.92 12.15 20.46
N GLY A 120 21.66 12.55 20.31
CA GLY A 120 21.21 13.64 19.46
C GLY A 120 21.27 15.02 20.12
N THR A 121 20.59 15.99 19.50
CA THR A 121 20.53 17.39 19.93
C THR A 121 19.30 17.64 20.81
N ARG A 122 19.51 18.21 22.01
CA ARG A 122 18.42 18.63 22.92
C ARG A 122 17.48 19.64 22.28
N GLY A 123 16.16 19.44 22.41
CA GLY A 123 15.11 20.25 21.81
C GLY A 123 14.81 19.91 20.33
N MET A 124 15.55 18.98 19.74
CA MET A 124 15.34 18.49 18.36
C MET A 124 15.10 16.99 18.35
N ASP A 125 16.05 16.22 18.87
CA ASP A 125 16.01 14.75 18.91
C ASP A 125 15.38 14.23 20.22
N TYR A 126 15.55 14.95 21.33
CA TYR A 126 14.86 14.71 22.60
C TYR A 126 14.40 16.01 23.28
N ASP A 127 13.45 15.92 24.20
CA ASP A 127 12.79 17.09 24.78
C ASP A 127 13.74 18.03 25.54
N GLN A 128 13.51 19.34 25.44
CA GLN A 128 14.32 20.35 26.12
C GLN A 128 14.24 20.26 27.65
N ASP A 129 13.06 19.91 28.16
CA ASP A 129 12.71 19.80 29.58
C ASP A 129 13.02 18.40 30.12
N CYS A 130 13.67 17.55 29.32
CA CYS A 130 14.26 16.30 29.79
C CYS A 130 15.55 16.60 30.56
N HIS A 131 15.61 16.32 31.87
CA HIS A 131 16.81 16.61 32.66
C HIS A 131 17.94 15.65 32.27
N GLU A 132 17.71 14.34 32.42
CA GLU A 132 18.61 13.28 31.99
C GLU A 132 17.89 12.33 31.02
N CYS A 133 18.38 12.25 29.79
CA CYS A 133 17.82 11.38 28.76
C CYS A 133 18.28 9.94 28.99
N VAL A 134 17.33 9.01 28.91
CA VAL A 134 17.57 7.56 29.03
C VAL A 134 17.02 6.88 27.79
N ASN A 135 17.92 6.35 26.97
CA ASN A 135 17.54 5.65 25.77
C ASN A 135 16.87 4.30 26.10
N THR A 136 15.76 3.98 25.43
CA THR A 136 15.06 2.72 25.56
C THR A 136 14.69 2.18 24.18
N ILE A 137 14.46 0.88 24.06
CA ILE A 137 14.25 0.30 22.74
C ILE A 137 12.99 0.89 22.06
N GLY A 138 13.21 1.64 20.98
CA GLY A 138 12.21 2.30 20.15
C GLY A 138 11.76 3.69 20.64
N ARG A 139 12.35 4.23 21.71
CA ARG A 139 12.08 5.58 22.26
C ARG A 139 13.08 5.94 23.37
N TYR A 140 13.19 7.21 23.73
CA TYR A 140 13.77 7.58 25.03
C TYR A 140 12.70 7.84 26.13
N THR A 141 13.17 7.87 27.38
CA THR A 141 12.47 8.38 28.57
C THR A 141 13.38 9.36 29.31
N CYS A 142 12.84 10.12 30.26
CA CYS A 142 13.62 11.07 31.06
C CYS A 142 13.72 10.64 32.52
N ARG A 143 14.88 10.88 33.14
CA ARG A 143 15.07 10.87 34.58
C ARG A 143 15.10 12.31 35.07
N CYS A 144 14.21 12.63 36.01
CA CYS A 144 13.99 13.98 36.50
C CYS A 144 14.73 14.23 37.82
N ASP A 145 15.15 15.47 38.05
CA ASP A 145 15.81 15.88 39.28
C ASP A 145 14.84 16.05 40.45
N GLN A 146 15.37 16.24 41.66
CA GLN A 146 14.55 16.52 42.85
C GLN A 146 13.63 17.72 42.62
N HIS A 147 12.36 17.58 43.02
CA HIS A 147 11.24 18.53 42.83
C HIS A 147 10.59 18.52 41.43
N TYR A 148 10.97 17.57 40.57
CA TYR A 148 10.34 17.34 39.28
C TYR A 148 9.84 15.89 39.19
N GLU A 149 8.74 15.68 38.48
CA GLU A 149 8.21 14.36 38.14
C GLU A 149 8.16 14.16 36.62
N LEU A 150 8.22 12.89 36.20
CA LEU A 150 8.07 12.55 34.80
C LEU A 150 6.61 12.72 34.41
N ASP A 151 6.35 13.50 33.37
CA ASP A 151 4.99 13.67 32.85
C ASP A 151 4.40 12.31 32.46
N SER A 152 3.31 11.93 33.15
CA SER A 152 2.64 10.65 32.96
C SER A 152 2.01 10.48 31.58
N GLU A 153 1.73 11.58 30.87
CA GLU A 153 1.13 11.56 29.54
C GLU A 153 2.20 11.31 28.46
N THR A 154 3.26 12.11 28.44
CA THR A 154 4.30 12.00 27.41
C THR A 154 5.43 11.04 27.75
N ASN A 155 5.71 10.81 29.04
CA ASN A 155 6.89 10.10 29.57
C ASN A 155 8.23 10.64 29.03
N ARG A 156 8.26 11.90 28.60
CA ARG A 156 9.40 12.51 27.90
C ARG A 156 9.74 13.91 28.39
N GLN A 157 8.97 14.44 29.34
CA GLN A 157 9.16 15.77 29.93
C GLN A 157 9.23 15.65 31.45
N CYS A 158 10.10 16.45 32.08
CA CYS A 158 10.10 16.62 33.52
C CYS A 158 9.30 17.86 33.88
N ILE A 159 8.21 17.67 34.63
CA ILE A 159 7.33 18.75 35.10
C ILE A 159 7.56 19.00 36.59
N VAL A 160 7.37 20.24 37.02
CA VAL A 160 7.53 20.62 38.44
C VAL A 160 6.39 20.00 39.26
N LEU A 161 6.73 19.47 40.44
CA LEU A 161 5.75 19.01 41.44
C LEU A 161 4.91 20.15 42.05
#